data_AF-A0A933I2P4-F1
#
_entry.id   AF-A0A933I2P4-F1
#
_cell.length_a   1.000
_cell.length_b   1.000
_cell.length_c   1.000
_cell.angle_alpha   90.00
_cell.angle_beta   90.00
_cell.angle_gamma   90.00
#
_symmetry.space_group_name_H-M   'P 1'
#
loop_
_entity.id
_entity.type
_entity.pdbx_description
1 polymer ?
#
loop_
_entity_poly.entity_id
_entity_poly.type
_entity_poly.pdbx_seq_one_letter_code
_entity_poly.pdbx_strand_id
1 'polypeptide(L)'
;MGRTNRLSVSKGWLISRLSKWVSQAPDGTEDLAPHQLTRLVREHLCMTQAQLARRCGLPQSHVAKIESGKVDIQVGTLRRIFRALSCGLVLAPKPGKDLGQMVREQARKAAVQRVRRVAGTMAMEKQRPEEGMIEELIRAEAERLLRKRSSAIWEVE
;
A
#
# COMPACT_ATOMS: atom_id res chain seq x y z
N MET A 1 -33.28 -12.14 -20.75
CA MET A 1 -32.22 -11.16 -21.09
C MET A 1 -31.72 -10.53 -19.77
N GLY A 2 -30.78 -11.17 -19.08
CA GLY A 2 -30.27 -10.69 -17.79
C GLY A 2 -28.93 -10.00 -17.94
N ARG A 3 -28.77 -8.78 -17.42
CA ARG A 3 -27.46 -8.18 -17.18
C ARG A 3 -27.43 -7.50 -15.80
N THR A 4 -26.97 -8.31 -14.85
CA THR A 4 -25.96 -8.00 -13.85
C THR A 4 -26.07 -6.65 -13.11
N ASN A 5 -26.72 -6.76 -11.94
CA ASN A 5 -26.58 -5.89 -10.79
C ASN A 5 -25.09 -5.67 -10.47
N ARG A 6 -24.56 -4.49 -10.77
CA ARG A 6 -23.17 -4.10 -10.49
C ARG A 6 -23.14 -3.55 -9.06
N LEU A 7 -22.78 -4.39 -8.09
CA LEU A 7 -22.67 -3.98 -6.69
C LEU A 7 -21.75 -2.75 -6.56
N SER A 8 -22.34 -1.63 -6.15
CA SER A 8 -21.65 -0.39 -5.77
C SER A 8 -20.95 -0.61 -4.43
N VAL A 9 -19.79 -1.26 -4.48
CA VAL A 9 -18.95 -1.43 -3.30
C VAL A 9 -18.14 -0.15 -3.10
N SER A 10 -18.34 0.53 -1.97
CA SER A 10 -17.55 1.72 -1.60
C SER A 10 -16.05 1.39 -1.61
N LYS A 11 -15.24 2.26 -2.24
CA LYS A 11 -13.78 2.11 -2.33
C LYS A 11 -13.13 1.88 -0.95
N GLY A 12 -13.68 2.51 0.10
CA GLY A 12 -13.21 2.34 1.48
C GLY A 12 -13.44 0.92 2.04
N TRP A 13 -14.57 0.29 1.69
CA TRP A 13 -14.85 -1.10 2.06
C TRP A 13 -13.89 -2.06 1.36
N LEU A 14 -13.57 -1.82 0.08
CA LEU A 14 -12.61 -2.64 -0.67
C LEU A 14 -11.21 -2.55 -0.07
N ILE A 15 -10.76 -1.36 0.28
CA ILE A 15 -9.46 -1.14 0.92
C ILE A 15 -9.40 -1.83 2.29
N SER A 16 -10.44 -1.69 3.12
CA SER A 16 -10.49 -2.35 4.43
C SER A 16 -10.48 -3.88 4.30
N ARG A 17 -11.22 -4.43 3.34
CA ARG A 17 -11.26 -5.88 3.09
C ARG A 17 -9.92 -6.40 2.55
N LEU A 18 -9.30 -5.68 1.62
CA LEU A 18 -7.94 -6.00 1.12
C LEU A 18 -6.93 -5.96 2.26
N SER A 19 -6.95 -4.90 3.08
CA SER A 19 -6.08 -4.79 4.25
C SER A 19 -6.25 -5.98 5.19
N LYS A 20 -7.50 -6.34 5.52
CA LYS A 20 -7.78 -7.47 6.39
C LYS A 20 -7.28 -8.79 5.81
N TRP A 21 -7.44 -9.00 4.49
CA TRP A 21 -6.93 -10.19 3.82
C TRP A 21 -5.39 -10.26 3.87
N VAL A 22 -4.70 -9.16 3.55
CA VAL A 22 -3.23 -9.12 3.59
C VAL A 22 -2.68 -9.29 5.01
N SER A 23 -3.36 -8.74 6.02
CA SER A 23 -2.99 -8.95 7.44
C SER A 23 -3.14 -10.40 7.90
N GLN A 24 -3.83 -11.26 7.14
CA GLN A 24 -3.97 -12.69 7.41
C GLN A 24 -3.06 -13.56 6.52
N ALA A 25 -2.28 -12.95 5.63
CA ALA A 25 -1.30 -13.70 4.84
C ALA A 25 -0.27 -14.33 5.80
N PRO A 26 0.05 -15.63 5.65
CA PRO A 26 1.07 -16.28 6.47
C PRO A 26 2.40 -15.53 6.44
N ASP A 27 3.09 -15.50 7.57
CA ASP A 27 4.41 -14.90 7.67
C ASP A 27 5.40 -15.62 6.73
N GLY A 28 6.25 -14.83 6.07
CA GLY A 28 7.21 -15.31 5.08
C GLY A 28 6.67 -15.39 3.65
N THR A 29 5.40 -15.05 3.43
CA THR A 29 4.87 -14.90 2.06
C THR A 29 5.46 -13.68 1.33
N GLU A 30 5.89 -12.68 2.08
CA GLU A 30 6.62 -11.50 1.59
C GLU A 30 8.07 -11.79 1.17
N ASP A 31 8.66 -12.86 1.68
CA ASP A 31 10.08 -13.19 1.44
C ASP A 31 10.29 -13.87 0.08
N LEU A 32 9.21 -14.36 -0.53
CA LEU A 32 9.25 -14.97 -1.86
C LEU A 32 9.27 -13.90 -2.94
N ALA A 33 10.43 -13.73 -3.55
CA ALA A 33 10.59 -12.84 -4.68
C ALA A 33 9.75 -13.32 -5.89
N PRO A 34 9.24 -12.41 -6.74
CA PRO A 34 8.39 -12.77 -7.87
C PRO A 34 8.99 -13.80 -8.85
N HIS A 35 10.31 -13.81 -9.00
CA HIS A 35 11.00 -14.78 -9.84
C HIS A 35 10.95 -16.20 -9.26
N GLN A 36 11.04 -16.33 -7.93
CA GLN A 36 10.91 -17.62 -7.23
C GLN A 36 9.49 -18.17 -7.39
N LEU A 37 8.47 -17.32 -7.23
CA LEU A 37 7.07 -17.70 -7.47
C LEU A 37 6.83 -18.18 -8.91
N THR A 38 7.38 -17.45 -9.89
CA THR A 38 7.31 -17.85 -11.30
C THR A 38 7.88 -19.25 -11.51
N ARG A 39 9.09 -19.50 -10.97
CA ARG A 39 9.77 -20.78 -11.07
C ARG A 39 8.99 -21.90 -10.38
N LEU A 40 8.56 -21.69 -9.13
CA LEU A 40 7.81 -22.66 -8.32
C LEU A 40 6.53 -23.11 -9.02
N VAL A 41 5.73 -22.16 -9.50
CA VAL A 41 4.47 -22.48 -10.20
C VAL A 41 4.76 -23.18 -11.53
N ARG A 42 5.76 -22.73 -12.30
CA ARG A 42 6.16 -23.40 -13.55
C ARG A 42 6.54 -24.86 -13.31
N GLU A 43 7.37 -25.11 -12.30
CA GLU A 43 7.86 -26.45 -11.95
C GLU A 43 6.72 -27.34 -11.44
N HIS A 44 5.81 -26.80 -10.61
CA HIS A 44 4.62 -27.51 -10.17
C HIS A 44 3.69 -27.93 -11.32
N LEU A 45 3.62 -27.12 -12.38
CA LEU A 45 2.90 -27.44 -13.61
C LEU A 45 3.69 -28.31 -14.59
N CYS A 46 4.86 -28.85 -14.18
CA CYS A 46 5.74 -29.69 -15.00
C CYS A 46 6.15 -29.04 -16.33
N MET A 47 6.29 -27.70 -16.38
CA MET A 47 6.69 -26.97 -17.58
C MET A 47 8.19 -26.69 -17.61
N THR A 48 8.81 -26.81 -18.78
CA THR A 48 10.16 -26.27 -19.04
C THR A 48 10.12 -24.76 -19.25
N GLN A 49 11.26 -24.09 -19.09
CA GLN A 49 11.38 -22.65 -19.40
C GLN A 49 10.97 -22.33 -20.85
N ALA A 50 11.34 -23.19 -21.80
CA ALA A 50 10.97 -23.02 -23.22
C ALA A 50 9.45 -23.11 -23.45
N GLN A 51 8.76 -24.01 -22.75
CA GLN A 51 7.31 -24.13 -22.81
C GLN A 51 6.62 -22.90 -22.21
N LEU A 52 7.08 -22.41 -21.05
CA LEU A 52 6.57 -21.17 -20.48
C LEU A 52 6.81 -19.99 -21.43
N ALA A 53 8.01 -19.89 -22.01
CA ALA A 53 8.36 -18.82 -22.96
C ALA A 53 7.41 -18.79 -24.16
N ARG A 54 7.11 -19.96 -24.75
CA ARG A 54 6.12 -20.07 -25.83
C ARG A 54 4.72 -19.66 -25.37
N ARG A 55 4.27 -20.11 -24.20
CA ARG A 55 2.93 -19.78 -23.66
C ARG A 55 2.77 -18.30 -23.35
N CYS A 56 3.80 -17.67 -22.78
CA CYS A 56 3.75 -16.25 -22.47
C CYS A 56 4.18 -15.38 -23.65
N GLY A 57 4.81 -15.92 -24.71
CA GLY A 57 5.30 -15.20 -25.89
C GLY A 57 6.56 -14.36 -25.61
N LEU A 58 7.42 -14.84 -24.72
CA LEU A 58 8.74 -14.25 -24.43
C LEU A 58 9.85 -15.16 -24.97
N PRO A 59 11.05 -14.63 -25.25
CA PRO A 59 12.21 -15.47 -25.51
C PRO A 59 12.52 -16.38 -24.31
N GLN A 60 12.92 -17.63 -24.53
CA GLN A 60 13.33 -18.54 -23.46
C GLN A 60 14.47 -17.93 -22.61
N SER A 61 15.44 -17.27 -23.24
CA SER A 61 16.53 -16.59 -22.56
C SER A 61 16.04 -15.48 -21.61
N HIS A 62 14.90 -14.84 -21.93
CA HIS A 62 14.28 -13.85 -21.06
C HIS A 62 13.61 -14.52 -19.84
N VAL A 63 12.89 -15.63 -20.05
CA VAL A 63 12.32 -16.43 -18.95
C VAL A 63 13.42 -16.93 -18.02
N ALA A 64 14.53 -17.44 -18.57
CA ALA A 64 15.67 -17.90 -17.78
C ALA A 64 16.30 -16.76 -16.95
N LYS A 65 16.48 -15.57 -17.54
CA LYS A 65 16.98 -14.39 -16.83
C LYS A 65 16.04 -13.97 -15.70
N ILE A 66 14.73 -13.97 -15.95
CA ILE A 66 13.70 -13.69 -14.94
C ILE A 66 13.81 -14.67 -13.78
N GLU A 67 13.76 -15.98 -14.04
CA GLU A 67 13.81 -17.01 -12.99
C GLU A 67 15.13 -17.01 -12.20
N SER A 68 16.21 -16.51 -12.79
CA SER A 68 17.50 -16.36 -12.10
C SER A 68 17.58 -15.15 -11.15
N GLY A 69 16.56 -14.28 -11.15
CA GLY A 69 16.54 -13.07 -10.33
C GLY A 69 17.49 -11.96 -10.81
N LYS A 70 18.17 -12.14 -11.95
CA LYS A 70 19.14 -11.18 -12.51
C LYS A 70 18.52 -9.96 -13.19
N VAL A 71 17.19 -9.91 -13.31
CA VAL A 71 16.46 -8.85 -13.99
C VAL A 71 15.34 -8.36 -13.10
N ASP A 72 15.22 -7.05 -12.97
CA ASP A 72 14.04 -6.44 -12.36
C ASP A 72 12.85 -6.54 -13.33
N ILE A 73 11.82 -7.28 -12.91
CA ILE A 73 10.69 -7.62 -13.77
C ILE A 73 9.59 -6.57 -13.67
N GLN A 74 9.25 -5.98 -14.82
CA GLN A 74 8.08 -5.11 -14.89
C GLN A 74 6.80 -5.86 -14.53
N VAL A 75 5.93 -5.22 -13.74
CA VAL A 75 4.63 -5.77 -13.31
C VAL A 75 3.78 -6.26 -14.49
N GLY A 76 3.83 -5.57 -15.64
CA GLY A 76 3.13 -5.98 -16.86
C GLY A 76 3.60 -7.33 -17.38
N THR A 77 4.92 -7.55 -17.40
CA THR A 77 5.53 -8.82 -17.81
C THR A 77 5.21 -9.94 -16.82
N LEU A 78 5.31 -9.68 -15.51
CA LEU A 78 4.95 -10.65 -14.48
C LEU A 78 3.48 -11.08 -14.60
N ARG A 79 2.57 -10.13 -14.82
CA ARG A 79 1.14 -10.40 -15.05
C ARG A 79 0.92 -11.29 -16.28
N ARG A 80 1.65 -11.03 -17.36
CA ARG A 80 1.60 -11.83 -18.59
C ARG A 80 2.08 -13.26 -18.36
N ILE A 81 3.16 -13.44 -17.60
CA ILE A 81 3.69 -14.76 -17.22
C ILE A 81 2.69 -15.51 -16.35
N PHE A 82 2.16 -14.89 -15.29
CA PHE A 82 1.19 -15.55 -14.40
C PHE A 82 -0.09 -15.93 -15.14
N ARG A 83 -0.60 -15.07 -16.04
CA ARG A 83 -1.73 -15.46 -16.90
C ARG A 83 -1.42 -16.67 -17.77
N ALA A 84 -0.21 -16.77 -18.33
CA ALA A 84 0.21 -17.93 -19.11
C ALA A 84 0.32 -19.21 -18.28
N LEU A 85 0.56 -19.08 -16.97
CA LEU A 85 0.53 -20.15 -15.96
C LEU A 85 -0.89 -20.41 -15.40
N SER A 86 -1.93 -19.78 -15.96
CA SER A 86 -3.31 -19.85 -15.46
C SER A 86 -3.49 -19.28 -14.04
N CYS A 87 -2.63 -18.32 -13.65
CA CYS A 87 -2.67 -17.62 -12.37
C CYS A 87 -3.03 -16.14 -12.54
N GLY A 88 -3.68 -15.57 -11.52
CA GLY A 88 -3.84 -14.12 -11.37
C GLY A 88 -2.65 -13.49 -10.64
N LEU A 89 -2.36 -12.22 -10.90
CA LEU A 89 -1.43 -11.41 -10.10
C LEU A 89 -2.23 -10.47 -9.20
N VAL A 90 -2.10 -10.64 -7.89
CA VAL A 90 -2.65 -9.72 -6.88
C VAL A 90 -1.49 -8.94 -6.27
N LEU A 91 -1.53 -7.62 -6.39
CA LEU A 91 -0.62 -6.71 -5.69
C LEU A 91 -1.43 -5.97 -4.64
N ALA A 92 -1.05 -6.13 -3.38
CA ALA A 92 -1.70 -5.47 -2.27
C ALA A 92 -0.66 -5.02 -1.24
N PRO A 93 -0.73 -3.77 -0.75
CA PRO A 93 0.15 -3.34 0.32
C PRO A 93 -0.20 -4.07 1.63
N LYS A 94 0.82 -4.51 2.38
CA LYS A 94 0.70 -5.00 3.77
C LYS A 94 0.94 -3.82 4.71
N PRO A 95 -0.10 -3.16 5.23
CA PRO A 95 0.11 -2.01 6.09
C PRO A 95 0.63 -2.48 7.46
N GLY A 96 1.63 -1.79 8.00
CA GLY A 96 2.16 -2.10 9.35
C GLY A 96 1.19 -1.78 10.50
N LYS A 97 0.14 -1.00 10.23
CA LYS A 97 -0.95 -0.67 11.16
C LYS A 97 -2.21 -0.27 10.38
N ASP A 98 -3.35 -0.15 11.05
CA ASP A 98 -4.60 0.27 10.40
C ASP A 98 -4.43 1.61 9.66
N LEU A 99 -4.90 1.69 8.42
CA LEU A 99 -4.75 2.90 7.59
C LEU A 99 -5.45 4.12 8.22
N GLY A 100 -6.58 3.91 8.89
CA GLY A 100 -7.29 4.97 9.61
C GLY A 100 -6.50 5.47 10.83
N GLN A 101 -5.78 4.57 11.51
CA GLN A 101 -4.83 4.93 12.55
C GLN A 101 -3.66 5.75 11.97
N MET A 102 -3.07 5.35 10.83
CA MET A 102 -2.00 6.11 10.17
C MET A 102 -2.42 7.55 9.87
N VAL A 103 -3.65 7.73 9.35
CA VAL A 103 -4.19 9.05 9.05
C VAL A 103 -4.40 9.89 10.32
N ARG A 104 -4.90 9.28 11.40
CA ARG A 104 -5.09 9.98 12.69
C ARG A 104 -3.77 10.42 13.31
N GLU A 105 -2.77 9.54 13.30
CA GLU A 105 -1.42 9.85 13.78
C GLU A 105 -0.79 10.98 12.98
N GLN A 106 -0.92 10.94 11.64
CA GLN A 106 -0.42 12.01 10.78
C GLN A 106 -1.15 13.33 11.04
N ALA A 107 -2.48 13.31 11.20
CA ALA A 107 -3.24 14.52 11.53
C ALA A 107 -2.82 15.12 12.87
N ARG A 108 -2.53 14.29 13.89
CA ARG A 108 -1.98 14.76 15.17
C ARG A 108 -0.59 15.36 14.99
N LYS A 109 0.30 14.70 14.24
CA LYS A 109 1.64 15.22 13.93
C LYS A 109 1.57 16.59 13.25
N ALA A 110 0.70 16.71 12.25
CA ALA A 110 0.42 17.96 11.55
C ALA A 110 -0.08 19.07 12.48
N ALA A 111 -1.01 18.73 13.38
CA ALA A 111 -1.55 19.67 14.36
C ALA A 111 -0.47 20.15 15.34
N VAL A 112 0.38 19.25 15.85
CA VAL A 112 1.51 19.61 16.72
C VAL A 112 2.43 20.63 16.06
N GLN A 113 2.85 20.40 14.81
CA GLN A 113 3.73 21.32 14.09
C GLN A 113 3.08 22.68 13.85
N ARG A 114 1.79 22.72 13.50
CA ARG A 114 1.06 23.98 13.26
C ARG A 114 0.84 24.77 14.54
N VAL A 115 0.38 24.12 15.61
CA VAL A 115 0.16 24.76 16.90
C VAL A 115 1.48 25.28 17.45
N ARG A 116 2.58 24.53 17.33
CA ARG A 116 3.92 25.00 17.73
C ARG A 116 4.41 26.21 16.94
N ARG A 117 4.15 26.29 15.64
CA ARG A 117 4.48 27.48 14.84
C ARG A 117 3.75 28.72 15.35
N VAL A 118 2.44 28.60 15.59
CA VAL A 118 1.61 29.71 16.09
C VAL A 118 1.97 30.08 17.53
N ALA A 119 2.16 29.09 18.41
CA ALA A 119 2.57 29.30 19.79
C ALA A 119 3.99 29.88 19.89
N GLY A 120 4.90 29.50 18.98
CA GLY A 120 6.24 30.08 18.86
C GLY A 120 6.21 31.56 18.50
N THR A 121 5.28 31.98 17.63
CA THR A 121 5.05 33.41 17.35
C THR A 121 4.42 34.15 18.55
N MET A 122 3.56 33.50 19.33
CA MET A 122 2.90 34.09 20.52
C MET A 122 3.81 34.17 21.75
N ALA A 123 4.82 33.31 21.88
CA ALA A 123 5.78 33.36 22.98
C ALA A 123 6.62 34.66 23.01
N MET A 124 6.69 35.38 21.88
CA MET A 124 7.28 36.71 21.78
C MET A 124 6.43 37.78 22.49
N GLU A 125 5.15 37.52 22.73
CA GLU A 125 4.17 38.43 23.35
C GLU A 125 4.00 38.19 24.87
N LYS A 126 4.93 37.46 25.52
CA LYS A 126 4.95 37.17 26.98
C LYS A 126 3.76 36.36 27.52
N GLN A 127 3.03 35.64 26.69
CA GLN A 127 2.00 34.68 27.14
C GLN A 127 2.41 33.27 26.72
N ARG A 128 2.98 32.50 27.65
CA ARG A 128 3.17 31.06 27.46
C ARG A 128 1.90 30.34 27.92
N PRO A 129 1.18 29.63 27.03
CA PRO A 129 0.03 28.83 27.44
C PRO A 129 0.46 27.72 28.40
N GLU A 130 -0.43 27.35 29.32
CA GLU A 130 -0.25 26.15 30.15
C GLU A 130 -0.20 24.88 29.28
N GLU A 131 0.54 23.87 29.71
CA GLU A 131 0.78 22.65 28.94
C GLU A 131 -0.52 21.91 28.56
N GLY A 132 -1.54 21.97 29.43
CA GLY A 132 -2.87 21.43 29.15
C GLY A 132 -3.61 22.15 28.02
N MET A 133 -3.48 23.48 27.93
CA MET A 133 -4.10 24.28 26.87
C MET A 133 -3.46 23.99 25.50
N ILE A 134 -2.15 23.71 25.46
CA ILE A 134 -1.45 23.35 24.21
C ILE A 134 -1.97 22.01 23.67
N GLU A 135 -2.17 21.01 24.53
CA GLU A 135 -2.68 19.70 24.12
C GLU A 135 -4.13 19.80 23.59
N GLU A 136 -4.97 20.66 24.20
CA GLU A 136 -6.32 20.92 23.70
C GLU A 136 -6.32 21.56 22.31
N LEU A 137 -5.45 22.55 22.07
CA LEU A 137 -5.29 23.17 20.74
C LEU A 137 -4.83 22.16 19.69
N ILE A 138 -3.89 21.27 20.05
CA ILE A 138 -3.42 20.18 19.17
C ILE A 138 -4.57 19.24 18.82
N ARG A 139 -5.37 18.84 19.81
CA ARG A 139 -6.52 17.95 19.59
C ARG A 139 -7.55 18.60 18.66
N ALA A 140 -7.93 19.85 18.93
CA ALA A 140 -8.90 20.58 18.12
C ALA A 140 -8.42 20.75 16.67
N GLU A 141 -7.14 21.09 16.47
CA GLU A 141 -6.55 21.21 15.13
C GLU A 141 -6.49 19.86 14.41
N ALA A 142 -6.15 18.77 15.11
CA ALA A 142 -6.15 17.43 14.54
C ALA A 142 -7.56 16.99 14.10
N GLU A 143 -8.58 17.23 14.92
CA GLU A 143 -9.98 16.94 14.57
C GLU A 143 -10.44 17.79 13.37
N ARG A 144 -10.08 19.07 13.33
CA ARG A 144 -10.39 19.96 12.20
C ARG A 144 -9.76 19.45 10.89
N LEU A 145 -8.50 19.01 10.95
CA LEU A 145 -7.77 18.42 9.83
C LEU A 145 -8.43 17.14 9.32
N LEU A 146 -8.85 16.26 10.23
CA LEU A 146 -9.54 15.02 9.88
C LEU A 146 -10.92 15.27 9.25
N ARG A 147 -11.67 16.26 9.74
CA ARG A 147 -12.98 16.63 9.17
C ARG A 147 -12.85 17.15 7.73
N LYS A 148 -11.82 17.94 7.44
CA LYS A 148 -11.58 18.47 6.08
C LYS A 148 -11.17 17.39 5.08
N ARG A 149 -10.65 16.23 5.52
CA ARG A 149 -10.16 15.13 4.66
C ARG A 149 -9.25 15.60 3.51
N SER A 150 -8.34 16.53 3.80
CA SER A 150 -7.44 17.11 2.80
C SER A 150 -6.02 16.54 2.86
N SER A 151 -5.27 16.63 1.76
CA SER A 151 -3.83 16.31 1.70
C SER A 151 -2.97 17.12 2.67
N ALA A 152 -3.49 18.25 3.16
CA ALA A 152 -2.79 19.18 4.05
C ALA A 152 -2.23 18.58 5.35
N ILE A 153 -2.64 17.37 5.75
CA ILE A 153 -2.01 16.63 6.87
C ILE A 153 -0.60 16.11 6.52
N TRP A 154 -0.24 16.06 5.23
CA TRP A 154 1.05 15.60 4.72
C TRP A 154 1.98 16.74 4.29
N GLU A 155 1.47 17.97 4.20
CA GLU A 155 2.22 19.16 3.75
C GLU A 155 2.90 19.89 4.93
N VAL A 156 3.42 19.11 5.88
CA VAL A 156 3.91 19.66 7.15
C VAL A 156 5.40 19.44 7.27
N GLU A 157 6.13 20.44 6.79
CA GLU A 157 7.54 20.66 7.08
C GLU A 157 7.71 21.10 8.55
#